data_AF-A0A1F9ALY1-F1
#
_entry.id   AF-A0A1F9ALY1-F1
#
_cell.length_a   1.000
_cell.length_b   1.000
_cell.length_c   1.000
_cell.angle_alpha   90.00
_cell.angle_beta   90.00
_cell.angle_gamma   90.00
#
_symmetry.space_group_name_H-M   'P 1'
#
loop_
_entity.id
_entity.type
_entity.pdbx_description
1 polymer ?
#
loop_
_entity_poly.entity_id
_entity_poly.type
_entity_poly.pdbx_seq_one_letter_code
_entity_poly.pdbx_strand_id
1 'polypeptide(L)'
;MWERTLLVVNSDHGEGVYEEKERFVGYGGGVAADLIRVPLILVGPNLPRNTVVRATVRNLDLLPTVLELLEVETETEFRGKSLAPLWSKEAPGSPEDYLPAVTLAMMKGPEQVSVITQRWQVVLIPAYASVQVHPWPGAERAAAAPAETQDQAGAFARKFVEEEIAALGKETLPAPVNLDPETEKKLKALGYLP
;
A
#
# COMPACT_ATOMS: atom_id res chain seq x y z
N MET A 1 34.64 -3.19 8.53
CA MET A 1 33.72 -2.61 7.52
C MET A 1 32.29 -2.65 8.03
N TRP A 2 31.70 -3.84 8.24
CA TRP A 2 30.29 -4.01 8.65
C TRP A 2 29.85 -3.34 9.95
N GLU A 3 30.76 -3.13 10.92
CA GLU A 3 30.44 -2.47 12.20
C GLU A 3 30.13 -0.97 12.07
N ARG A 4 30.41 -0.37 10.91
CA ARG A 4 30.16 1.06 10.62
C ARG A 4 29.42 1.26 9.31
N THR A 5 28.62 0.27 8.90
CA THR A 5 27.89 0.28 7.64
C THR A 5 26.43 -0.07 7.90
N LEU A 6 25.54 0.81 7.45
CA LEU A 6 24.12 0.50 7.28
C LEU A 6 23.92 0.00 5.85
N LEU A 7 23.54 -1.26 5.71
CA LEU A 7 23.10 -1.86 4.46
C LEU A 7 21.57 -1.83 4.42
N VAL A 8 21.04 -1.25 3.36
CA VAL A 8 19.61 -1.26 3.04
C VAL A 8 19.41 -2.07 1.77
N VAL A 9 18.53 -3.06 1.82
CA VAL A 9 18.07 -3.79 0.64
C VAL A 9 16.59 -3.46 0.48
N ASN A 10 16.22 -2.88 -0.66
CA ASN A 10 14.86 -2.49 -0.99
C ASN A 10 14.56 -2.75 -2.48
N SER A 11 13.28 -2.67 -2.87
CA SER A 11 12.85 -2.57 -4.27
C SER A 11 11.94 -1.35 -4.44
N ASP A 12 11.99 -0.73 -5.61
CA ASP A 12 11.06 0.34 -5.99
C ASP A 12 9.66 -0.21 -6.29
N HIS A 13 9.61 -1.39 -6.89
CA HIS A 13 8.41 -2.19 -7.10
C HIS A 13 8.70 -3.70 -7.08
N GLY A 14 7.65 -4.51 -7.06
CA GLY A 14 7.70 -5.96 -7.25
C GLY A 14 7.37 -6.37 -8.68
N GLU A 15 7.11 -7.65 -8.88
CA GLU A 15 6.73 -8.24 -10.16
C GLU A 15 5.59 -9.24 -9.93
N GLY A 16 4.63 -9.31 -10.84
CA GLY A 16 3.50 -10.22 -10.71
C GLY A 16 3.89 -11.65 -11.05
N VAL A 17 4.34 -12.44 -10.07
CA VAL A 17 4.92 -13.79 -10.30
C VAL A 17 3.94 -14.97 -10.13
N TYR A 18 2.63 -14.75 -10.02
CA TYR A 18 1.64 -15.84 -9.88
C TYR A 18 0.49 -15.77 -10.91
N GLU A 19 0.31 -16.87 -11.65
CA GLU A 19 -0.87 -17.17 -12.46
C GLU A 19 -1.98 -17.80 -11.60
N GLU A 20 -2.63 -17.04 -10.72
CA GLU A 20 -4.00 -17.41 -10.33
C GLU A 20 -4.92 -16.96 -11.47
N LYS A 21 -5.64 -17.91 -12.07
CA LYS A 21 -6.50 -17.75 -13.27
C LYS A 21 -7.60 -16.67 -13.16
N GLU A 22 -7.70 -15.99 -12.02
CA GLU A 22 -8.76 -15.03 -11.66
C GLU A 22 -8.19 -13.66 -11.27
N ARG A 23 -6.86 -13.46 -11.29
CA ARG A 23 -6.23 -12.17 -11.03
C ARG A 23 -5.23 -11.87 -12.13
N PHE A 24 -5.47 -10.77 -12.82
CA PHE A 24 -4.71 -10.30 -13.99
C PHE A 24 -3.21 -10.55 -13.91
N VAL A 25 -2.75 -11.51 -14.71
CA VAL A 25 -1.34 -11.78 -14.99
C VAL A 25 -0.84 -10.75 -16.01
N GLY A 26 0.36 -10.20 -15.80
CA GLY A 26 1.18 -9.66 -16.89
C GLY A 26 0.98 -8.19 -17.28
N TYR A 27 0.39 -7.36 -16.43
CA TYR A 27 0.43 -5.91 -16.63
C TYR A 27 1.10 -5.29 -15.41
N GLY A 28 2.40 -4.98 -15.52
CA GLY A 28 3.23 -4.32 -14.49
C GLY A 28 2.80 -2.89 -14.16
N GLY A 29 1.51 -2.66 -13.96
CA GLY A 29 0.88 -1.35 -13.97
C GLY A 29 -0.35 -1.23 -13.08
N GLY A 30 -0.43 -2.05 -12.03
CA GLY A 30 -1.53 -2.06 -11.08
C GLY A 30 -1.06 -1.94 -9.64
N VAL A 31 -2.00 -2.03 -8.71
CA VAL A 31 -1.74 -1.94 -7.26
C VAL A 31 -1.74 -3.31 -6.57
N ALA A 32 -1.68 -4.40 -7.31
CA ALA A 32 -1.68 -5.74 -6.72
C ALA A 32 -0.52 -5.93 -5.72
N ALA A 33 -0.76 -6.68 -4.64
CA ALA A 33 0.17 -6.75 -3.52
C ALA A 33 1.56 -7.26 -3.93
N ASP A 34 1.68 -8.16 -4.90
CA ASP A 34 2.95 -8.63 -5.47
C ASP A 34 3.74 -7.55 -6.23
N LEU A 35 3.06 -6.52 -6.76
CA LEU A 35 3.69 -5.37 -7.40
C LEU A 35 4.13 -4.29 -6.41
N ILE A 36 3.45 -4.16 -5.26
CA ILE A 36 3.66 -3.02 -4.35
C ILE A 36 4.25 -3.40 -2.98
N ARG A 37 4.22 -4.69 -2.61
CA ARG A 37 4.81 -5.21 -1.37
C ARG A 37 6.23 -5.67 -1.65
N VAL A 38 7.15 -4.73 -1.52
CA VAL A 38 8.57 -4.90 -1.78
C VAL A 38 9.34 -5.39 -0.53
N PRO A 39 10.48 -6.07 -0.70
CA PRO A 39 11.36 -6.35 0.43
C PRO A 39 11.92 -5.05 0.99
N LEU A 40 11.98 -4.90 2.32
CA LEU A 40 12.76 -3.87 2.99
C LEU A 40 13.55 -4.53 4.12
N ILE A 41 14.88 -4.59 3.97
CA ILE A 41 15.78 -5.21 4.93
C ILE A 41 16.84 -4.18 5.33
N LEU A 42 16.97 -3.94 6.63
CA LEU A 42 18.02 -3.11 7.20
C LEU A 42 19.00 -4.00 7.98
N VAL A 43 20.29 -3.83 7.70
CA VAL A 43 21.39 -4.52 8.40
C VAL A 43 22.43 -3.49 8.80
N GLY A 44 22.79 -3.43 10.08
CA GLY A 44 23.76 -2.45 10.54
C GLY A 44 24.00 -2.49 12.04
N PRO A 45 24.92 -1.65 12.53
CA PRO A 45 25.12 -1.45 13.97
C PRO A 45 23.85 -0.89 14.61
N ASN A 46 23.64 -1.19 15.89
CA ASN A 46 22.53 -0.67 16.72
C ASN A 46 21.11 -1.02 16.23
N LEU A 47 20.96 -1.86 15.21
CA LEU A 47 19.68 -2.47 14.85
C LEU A 47 19.47 -3.79 15.62
N PRO A 48 18.23 -4.13 15.97
CA PRO A 48 17.95 -5.39 16.64
C PRO A 48 18.14 -6.56 15.68
N ARG A 49 18.68 -7.65 16.21
CA ARG A 49 18.97 -8.87 15.45
C ARG A 49 17.76 -9.78 15.41
N ASN A 50 17.55 -10.42 14.24
CA ASN A 50 16.48 -11.40 14.03
C ASN A 50 15.07 -10.85 14.32
N THR A 51 14.86 -9.54 14.13
CA THR A 51 13.57 -8.89 14.33
C THR A 51 12.82 -8.80 13.00
N VAL A 52 11.55 -9.19 13.02
CA VAL A 52 10.62 -8.99 11.90
C VAL A 52 9.56 -7.98 12.33
N VAL A 53 9.55 -6.83 11.66
CA VAL A 53 8.49 -5.84 11.83
C VAL A 53 7.32 -6.23 10.93
N ARG A 54 6.16 -6.53 11.54
CA ARG A 54 4.95 -6.92 10.80
C ARG A 54 4.08 -5.74 10.38
N ALA A 55 4.37 -4.54 10.88
CA ALA A 55 3.64 -3.34 10.51
C ALA A 55 3.82 -3.04 9.01
N THR A 56 2.73 -2.70 8.32
CA THR A 56 2.77 -2.06 7.00
C THR A 56 3.55 -0.75 7.08
N VAL A 57 4.56 -0.61 6.22
CA VAL A 57 5.44 0.57 6.08
C VAL A 57 5.54 0.96 4.61
N ARG A 58 6.11 2.14 4.31
CA ARG A 58 6.14 2.71 2.94
C ARG A 58 7.56 3.05 2.52
N ASN A 59 7.82 3.03 1.20
CA ASN A 59 9.12 3.44 0.65
C ASN A 59 9.51 4.88 1.03
N LEU A 60 8.53 5.78 1.18
CA LEU A 60 8.75 7.17 1.59
C LEU A 60 9.17 7.32 3.07
N ASP A 61 9.00 6.28 3.88
CA ASP A 61 9.47 6.21 5.26
C ASP A 61 10.99 5.88 5.33
N LEU A 62 11.60 5.38 4.25
CA LEU A 62 13.00 4.96 4.23
C LEU A 62 13.98 6.11 4.44
N LEU A 63 13.80 7.23 3.72
CA LEU A 63 14.70 8.37 3.83
C LEU A 63 14.76 8.95 5.25
N PRO A 64 13.63 9.33 5.90
CA PRO A 64 13.69 9.84 7.27
C PRO A 64 14.25 8.80 8.25
N THR A 65 14.02 7.51 8.02
CA THR A 65 14.62 6.44 8.83
C THR A 65 16.15 6.42 8.72
N VAL A 66 16.68 6.50 7.50
CA VAL A 66 18.14 6.48 7.28
C VAL A 66 18.80 7.71 7.90
N LEU A 67 18.18 8.88 7.78
CA LEU A 67 18.69 10.10 8.41
C LEU A 67 18.73 9.98 9.94
N GLU A 68 17.65 9.47 10.55
CA GLU A 68 17.62 9.25 12.00
C GLU A 68 18.66 8.23 12.47
N LEU A 69 18.80 7.11 11.77
CA LEU A 69 19.81 6.08 12.10
C LEU A 69 21.25 6.56 11.93
N LEU A 70 21.48 7.55 11.09
CA LEU A 70 22.78 8.19 10.88
C LEU A 70 22.98 9.44 11.75
N GLU A 71 22.01 9.77 12.62
CA GLU A 71 22.02 10.96 13.48
C GLU A 71 22.21 12.26 12.68
N VAL A 72 21.61 12.33 11.48
CA VAL A 72 21.66 13.51 10.61
C VAL A 72 20.48 14.41 10.89
N GLU A 73 20.75 15.59 11.44
CA GLU A 73 19.73 16.62 11.67
C GLU A 73 19.35 17.32 10.36
N THR A 74 18.05 17.60 10.19
CA THR A 74 17.53 18.37 9.06
C THR A 74 16.24 19.09 9.44
N GLU A 75 16.02 20.27 8.86
CA GLU A 75 14.76 21.02 8.98
C GLU A 75 13.73 20.60 7.92
N THR A 76 14.07 19.62 7.06
CA THR A 76 13.18 19.18 5.99
C THR A 76 12.01 18.40 6.56
N GLU A 77 10.79 18.82 6.24
CA GLU A 77 9.58 18.06 6.56
C GLU A 77 9.35 16.95 5.52
N PHE A 78 9.26 15.70 5.98
CA PHE A 78 8.98 14.55 5.13
C PHE A 78 7.52 14.13 5.25
N ARG A 79 6.91 13.68 4.15
CA ARG A 79 5.62 12.97 4.18
C ARG A 79 5.74 11.60 4.87
N GLY A 80 6.94 11.02 4.85
CA GLY A 80 7.26 9.78 5.54
C GLY A 80 7.61 10.00 6.99
N LYS A 81 7.50 8.93 7.76
CA LYS A 81 7.91 8.90 9.16
C LYS A 81 9.02 7.89 9.33
N SER A 82 9.94 8.18 10.25
CA SER A 82 10.98 7.22 10.59
C SER A 82 10.37 5.93 11.12
N LEU A 83 10.98 4.81 10.72
CA LEU A 83 10.63 3.46 11.14
C LEU A 83 11.36 3.05 12.42
N ALA A 84 12.34 3.84 12.89
CA ALA A 84 13.11 3.54 14.10
C ALA A 84 12.25 3.22 15.34
N PRO A 85 11.12 3.90 15.59
CA PRO A 85 10.24 3.56 16.69
C PRO A 85 9.69 2.13 16.62
N LEU A 86 9.57 1.51 15.43
CA LEU A 86 9.00 0.16 15.27
C LEU A 86 9.85 -0.95 15.90
N TRP A 87 11.11 -0.64 16.22
CA TRP A 87 12.04 -1.59 16.82
C TRP A 87 12.78 -1.03 18.03
N SER A 88 12.43 0.20 18.45
CA SER A 88 12.85 0.76 19.73
C SER A 88 12.04 0.16 20.88
N LYS A 89 12.65 0.04 22.06
CA LYS A 89 11.96 -0.46 23.26
C LYS A 89 10.87 0.49 23.79
N GLU A 90 10.80 1.71 23.23
CA GLU A 90 9.81 2.76 23.54
C GLU A 90 8.81 2.98 22.39
N ALA A 91 8.51 1.95 21.59
CA ALA A 91 7.60 2.06 20.44
C ALA A 91 6.19 2.56 20.86
N PRO A 92 5.55 3.44 20.04
CA PRO A 92 4.13 3.74 20.20
C PRO A 92 3.29 2.48 19.99
N GLY A 93 2.08 2.51 20.55
CA GLY A 93 1.24 1.38 20.93
C GLY A 93 0.71 0.50 19.80
N SER A 94 -0.57 0.18 19.88
CA SER A 94 -1.22 -0.90 19.13
C SER A 94 -0.96 -0.81 17.61
N PRO A 95 -1.10 -1.91 16.83
CA PRO A 95 -1.00 -1.91 15.37
C PRO A 95 -1.87 -0.86 14.63
N GLU A 96 -2.79 -0.23 15.35
CA GLU A 96 -3.73 0.80 14.92
C GLU A 96 -3.09 2.20 14.89
N ASP A 97 -1.93 2.38 15.54
CA ASP A 97 -1.14 3.62 15.54
C ASP A 97 -0.33 3.82 14.24
N TYR A 98 -0.38 2.83 13.34
CA TYR A 98 0.34 2.89 12.07
C TYR A 98 -0.51 3.51 10.97
N LEU A 99 0.04 4.54 10.32
CA LEU A 99 -0.64 5.26 9.26
C LEU A 99 -0.95 4.34 8.06
N PRO A 100 -2.15 4.47 7.45
CA PRO A 100 -2.42 3.85 6.17
C PRO A 100 -1.39 4.26 5.11
N ALA A 101 -1.08 3.34 4.21
CA ALA A 101 -0.29 3.60 3.01
C ALA A 101 -1.20 3.86 1.81
N VAL A 102 -0.86 4.87 1.02
CA VAL A 102 -1.52 5.13 -0.26
C VAL A 102 -0.54 4.85 -1.38
N THR A 103 -1.00 4.15 -2.40
CA THR A 103 -0.29 4.01 -3.66
C THR A 103 -1.21 4.31 -4.83
N LEU A 104 -0.64 4.89 -5.87
CA LEU A 104 -1.31 5.25 -7.12
C LEU A 104 -0.58 4.52 -8.25
N ALA A 105 -1.33 3.79 -9.07
CA ALA A 105 -0.80 3.16 -10.27
C ALA A 105 -1.48 3.75 -11.52
N MET A 106 -0.67 4.25 -12.45
CA MET A 106 -1.09 4.74 -13.76
C MET A 106 -0.07 4.28 -14.80
N MET A 107 -0.35 3.16 -15.48
CA MET A 107 0.60 2.58 -16.45
C MET A 107 -0.12 2.18 -17.74
N LYS A 108 -1.05 1.21 -17.68
CA LYS A 108 -1.95 0.85 -18.80
C LYS A 108 -3.32 0.46 -18.24
N GLY A 109 -4.36 1.18 -18.64
CA GLY A 109 -5.72 0.99 -18.12
C GLY A 109 -6.19 2.17 -17.25
N PRO A 110 -7.34 2.04 -16.58
CA PRO A 110 -7.86 3.09 -15.71
C PRO A 110 -6.94 3.33 -14.50
N GLU A 111 -6.88 4.58 -14.02
CA GLU A 111 -6.20 4.95 -12.78
C GLU A 111 -6.68 4.05 -11.63
N GLN A 112 -5.74 3.56 -10.82
CA GLN A 112 -6.06 2.80 -9.62
C GLN A 112 -5.46 3.50 -8.41
N VAL A 113 -6.30 3.71 -7.40
CA VAL A 113 -5.90 4.23 -6.09
C VAL A 113 -6.03 3.10 -5.08
N SER A 114 -4.96 2.82 -4.34
CA SER A 114 -4.98 1.79 -3.30
C SER A 114 -4.66 2.39 -1.94
N VAL A 115 -5.54 2.15 -0.97
CA VAL A 115 -5.30 2.41 0.46
C VAL A 115 -5.05 1.10 1.17
N ILE A 116 -3.92 1.02 1.86
CA ILE A 116 -3.43 -0.18 2.51
C ILE A 116 -3.36 0.11 4.00
N THR A 117 -4.00 -0.75 4.77
CA THR A 117 -3.96 -0.76 6.23
C THR A 117 -3.15 -1.98 6.70
N GLN A 118 -3.10 -2.21 8.00
CA GLN A 118 -2.51 -3.45 8.54
C GLN A 118 -3.28 -4.72 8.17
N ARG A 119 -4.54 -4.60 7.73
CA ARG A 119 -5.44 -5.76 7.51
C ARG A 119 -5.98 -5.84 6.09
N TRP A 120 -6.18 -4.70 5.44
CA TRP A 120 -6.90 -4.59 4.19
C TRP A 120 -6.16 -3.72 3.19
N GLN A 121 -6.32 -4.07 1.93
CA GLN A 121 -6.08 -3.22 0.78
C GLN A 121 -7.42 -2.87 0.14
N VAL A 122 -7.68 -1.58 -0.06
CA VAL A 122 -8.87 -1.09 -0.75
C VAL A 122 -8.43 -0.45 -2.05
N VAL A 123 -8.89 -1.00 -3.17
CA VAL A 123 -8.60 -0.53 -4.52
C VAL A 123 -9.81 0.19 -5.08
N LEU A 124 -9.64 1.46 -5.39
CA LEU A 124 -10.61 2.26 -6.13
C LEU A 124 -10.18 2.32 -7.59
N ILE A 125 -11.14 2.09 -8.48
CA ILE A 125 -10.99 2.28 -9.93
C ILE A 125 -12.00 3.36 -10.35
N PRO A 126 -11.59 4.65 -10.34
CA PRO A 126 -12.50 5.78 -10.55
C PRO A 126 -13.32 5.71 -11.83
N ALA A 127 -12.67 5.32 -12.93
CA ALA A 127 -13.29 5.23 -14.25
C ALA A 127 -14.54 4.32 -14.27
N TYR A 128 -14.66 3.40 -13.32
CA TYR A 128 -15.76 2.44 -13.22
C TYR A 128 -16.60 2.61 -11.95
N ALA A 129 -16.34 3.64 -11.13
CA ALA A 129 -16.93 3.79 -9.80
C ALA A 129 -16.84 2.49 -8.95
N SER A 130 -15.78 1.71 -9.15
CA SER A 130 -15.61 0.39 -8.53
C SER A 130 -14.70 0.48 -7.32
N VAL A 131 -15.10 -0.17 -6.22
CA VAL A 131 -14.31 -0.34 -5.00
C VAL A 131 -14.14 -1.83 -4.76
N GLN A 132 -12.91 -2.28 -4.55
CA GLN A 132 -12.57 -3.65 -4.23
C GLN A 132 -11.81 -3.68 -2.90
N VAL A 133 -12.15 -4.61 -2.01
CA VAL A 133 -11.49 -4.79 -0.71
C VAL A 133 -10.83 -6.17 -0.68
N HIS A 134 -9.52 -6.20 -0.48
CA HIS A 134 -8.70 -7.41 -0.45
C HIS A 134 -8.01 -7.54 0.93
N PRO A 135 -7.89 -8.76 1.48
CA PRO A 135 -7.00 -9.03 2.62
C PRO A 135 -5.57 -8.57 2.31
N TRP A 136 -4.92 -7.86 3.24
CA TRP A 136 -3.50 -7.51 3.10
C TRP A 136 -2.60 -8.70 3.48
N PRO A 137 -1.63 -9.10 2.63
CA PRO A 137 -0.78 -10.24 2.90
C PRO A 137 0.03 -10.10 4.21
N GLY A 138 -0.03 -11.14 5.05
CA GLY A 138 0.71 -11.19 6.32
C GLY A 138 -0.07 -10.69 7.54
N ALA A 139 -1.31 -10.23 7.36
CA ALA A 139 -2.22 -9.96 8.46
C ALA A 139 -2.72 -11.27 9.09
N GLU A 140 -2.33 -11.54 10.34
CA GLU A 140 -2.61 -12.81 11.07
C GLU A 140 -4.11 -13.16 11.20
N ARG A 141 -5.02 -12.25 10.86
CA ARG A 141 -6.49 -12.45 10.91
C ARG A 141 -7.24 -11.95 9.67
N ALA A 142 -6.56 -11.61 8.57
CA ALA A 142 -7.27 -11.23 7.35
C ALA A 142 -7.74 -12.49 6.58
N ALA A 143 -8.70 -13.22 7.15
CA ALA A 143 -9.62 -14.02 6.34
C ALA A 143 -10.52 -13.06 5.53
N ALA A 144 -11.38 -13.57 4.64
CA ALA A 144 -12.44 -12.74 4.09
C ALA A 144 -13.19 -12.07 5.27
N ALA A 145 -13.20 -10.73 5.34
CA ALA A 145 -13.88 -10.07 6.44
C ALA A 145 -15.36 -10.45 6.42
N PRO A 146 -16.02 -10.64 7.58
CA PRO A 146 -17.48 -10.62 7.64
C PRO A 146 -18.00 -9.37 6.92
N ALA A 147 -19.12 -9.47 6.21
CA ALA A 147 -19.63 -8.38 5.36
C ALA A 147 -19.66 -7.01 6.08
N GLU A 148 -20.07 -6.97 7.34
CA GLU A 148 -20.05 -5.73 8.17
C GLU A 148 -18.65 -5.15 8.41
N THR A 149 -17.62 -6.00 8.50
CA THR A 149 -16.21 -5.55 8.62
C THR A 149 -15.66 -5.11 7.26
N GLN A 150 -16.13 -5.69 6.15
CA GLN A 150 -15.80 -5.22 4.79
C GLN A 150 -16.41 -3.83 4.55
N ASP A 151 -17.64 -3.60 4.98
CA ASP A 151 -18.34 -2.33 4.83
C ASP A 151 -17.67 -1.21 5.64
N GLN A 152 -17.28 -1.48 6.89
CA GLN A 152 -16.59 -0.49 7.73
C GLN A 152 -15.17 -0.16 7.23
N ALA A 153 -14.39 -1.18 6.88
CA ALA A 153 -13.04 -0.98 6.32
C ALA A 153 -13.10 -0.30 4.95
N GLY A 154 -14.07 -0.70 4.11
CA GLY A 154 -14.36 -0.08 2.83
C GLY A 154 -14.81 1.37 2.98
N ALA A 155 -15.68 1.68 3.94
CA ALA A 155 -16.14 3.04 4.21
C ALA A 155 -15.01 3.95 4.72
N PHE A 156 -14.18 3.47 5.65
CA PHE A 156 -13.00 4.19 6.12
C PHE A 156 -12.03 4.48 4.97
N ALA A 157 -11.66 3.46 4.22
CA ALA A 157 -10.73 3.63 3.10
C ALA A 157 -11.31 4.51 2.00
N ARG A 158 -12.61 4.41 1.71
CA ARG A 158 -13.29 5.28 0.75
C ARG A 158 -13.22 6.74 1.17
N LYS A 159 -13.57 7.03 2.43
CA LYS A 159 -13.46 8.38 3.00
C LYS A 159 -12.01 8.89 2.91
N PHE A 160 -11.05 8.05 3.28
CA PHE A 160 -9.63 8.39 3.22
C PHE A 160 -9.16 8.71 1.80
N VAL A 161 -9.59 7.93 0.79
CA VAL A 161 -9.30 8.22 -0.62
C VAL A 161 -9.95 9.53 -1.07
N GLU A 162 -11.22 9.75 -0.71
CA GLU A 162 -11.93 11.00 -1.06
C GLU A 162 -11.19 12.23 -0.49
N GLU A 163 -10.71 12.14 0.76
CA GLU A 163 -9.91 13.18 1.41
C GLU A 163 -8.54 13.38 0.74
N GLU A 164 -7.81 12.30 0.43
CA GLU A 164 -6.50 12.38 -0.22
C GLU A 164 -6.58 12.90 -1.68
N ILE A 165 -7.61 12.51 -2.43
CA ILE A 165 -7.84 13.01 -3.80
C ILE A 165 -8.18 14.50 -3.78
N ALA A 166 -9.02 14.92 -2.83
CA ALA A 166 -9.30 16.33 -2.62
C ALA A 166 -8.02 17.10 -2.24
N ALA A 167 -7.18 16.54 -1.37
CA ALA A 167 -5.89 17.13 -0.98
C ALA A 167 -4.88 17.21 -2.13
N LEU A 168 -4.95 16.32 -3.12
CA LEU A 168 -4.14 16.36 -4.35
C LEU A 168 -4.61 17.42 -5.36
N GLY A 169 -5.64 18.23 -5.04
CA GLY A 169 -6.13 19.30 -5.90
C GLY A 169 -6.91 18.83 -7.14
N LYS A 170 -7.30 17.55 -7.17
CA LYS A 170 -8.29 17.06 -8.15
C LYS A 170 -9.68 17.34 -7.57
N GLU A 171 -10.48 18.17 -8.24
CA GLU A 171 -11.83 18.54 -7.75
C GLU A 171 -12.80 17.34 -7.70
N THR A 172 -12.59 16.32 -8.54
CA THR A 172 -13.42 15.10 -8.60
C THR A 172 -12.66 13.93 -9.22
N LEU A 173 -13.05 12.70 -8.86
CA LEU A 173 -12.74 11.50 -9.66
C LEU A 173 -13.18 11.73 -11.12
N PRO A 174 -12.43 11.28 -12.14
CA PRO A 174 -12.93 11.34 -13.51
C PRO A 174 -14.31 10.68 -13.57
N ALA A 175 -15.24 11.34 -14.26
CA ALA A 175 -16.62 10.89 -14.35
C ALA A 175 -16.65 9.42 -14.79
N PRO A 176 -17.50 8.57 -14.19
CA PRO A 176 -17.63 7.18 -14.59
C PRO A 176 -17.87 7.09 -16.08
N VAL A 177 -17.12 6.22 -16.77
CA VAL A 177 -17.39 5.96 -18.18
C VAL A 177 -18.69 5.18 -18.25
N ASN A 178 -19.66 5.69 -19.02
CA ASN A 178 -20.91 4.98 -19.24
C ASN A 178 -20.62 3.80 -20.20
N LEU A 179 -20.50 2.60 -19.65
CA LEU A 179 -20.20 1.40 -20.42
C LEU A 179 -21.48 0.86 -21.04
N ASP A 180 -21.46 0.56 -22.33
CA ASP A 180 -22.56 -0.18 -22.94
C ASP A 180 -22.61 -1.63 -22.38
N PRO A 181 -23.78 -2.29 -22.38
CA PRO A 181 -23.94 -3.62 -21.78
C PRO A 181 -23.02 -4.69 -22.36
N GLU A 182 -22.60 -4.55 -23.63
CA GLU A 182 -21.71 -5.50 -24.28
C GLU A 182 -20.27 -5.32 -23.77
N THR A 183 -19.82 -4.06 -23.65
CA THR A 183 -18.53 -3.71 -23.04
C THR A 183 -18.49 -4.10 -21.57
N GLU A 184 -19.55 -3.85 -20.80
CA GLU A 184 -19.64 -4.27 -19.40
C GLU A 184 -19.51 -5.79 -19.26
N LYS A 185 -20.24 -6.56 -20.09
CA LYS A 185 -20.15 -8.02 -20.12
C LYS A 185 -18.75 -8.51 -20.51
N LYS A 186 -18.09 -7.86 -21.47
CA LYS A 186 -16.69 -8.17 -21.86
C LYS A 186 -15.73 -7.88 -20.71
N LEU A 187 -15.88 -6.73 -20.05
CA LEU A 187 -15.04 -6.36 -18.92
C LEU A 187 -15.24 -7.29 -17.73
N LYS A 188 -16.48 -7.72 -17.42
CA LYS A 188 -16.77 -8.77 -16.43
C LYS A 188 -16.13 -10.11 -16.78
N ALA A 189 -16.27 -10.55 -18.04
CA ALA A 189 -15.66 -11.79 -18.51
C ALA A 189 -14.12 -11.75 -18.48
N LEU A 190 -13.54 -10.57 -18.60
CA LEU A 190 -12.10 -10.31 -18.47
C LEU A 190 -11.67 -10.06 -17.02
N GLY A 191 -12.60 -9.94 -16.05
CA GLY A 191 -12.33 -9.69 -14.63
C GLY A 191 -12.15 -8.22 -14.24
N TYR A 192 -12.33 -7.27 -15.16
CA TYR A 192 -12.15 -5.83 -14.89
C TYR A 192 -13.29 -5.23 -14.05
N LEU A 193 -14.43 -5.93 -14.03
CA LEU A 193 -15.63 -5.60 -13.26
C LEU A 193 -16.09 -6.86 -12.50
N PRO A 194 -16.70 -6.72 -11.31
CA PRO A 194 -17.22 -7.85 -10.54
C PRO A 194 -18.41 -8.56 -11.22
#